data_AF-A0ABD0UBY7-F1
#
_entry.id   AF-A0ABD0UBY7-F1
#
_cell.length_a   1.000
_cell.length_b   1.000
_cell.length_c   1.000
_cell.angle_alpha   90.00
_cell.angle_beta   90.00
_cell.angle_gamma   90.00
#
_symmetry.space_group_name_H-M   'P 1'
#
loop_
_entity.id
_entity.type
_entity.pdbx_description
1 polymer ?
#
loop_
_entity_poly.entity_id
_entity_poly.type
_entity_poly.pdbx_seq_one_letter_code
_entity_poly.pdbx_strand_id
1 'polypeptide(L)'
;MSKLGEPPLDGKTDTNPEGLTAAFGKWASAVAARLHGGGLSCKVLQREAFQKQMLEKLIWISAFMHVGTHHQGATVGVVEKDYRSEVTSLIAELESVAAAERQLTFDDGLEERLCAYSRAVAHFPTAVKEFKWRNGWFYSLTEKAIALGKDDPCPLHTAWIKEIKII
;
A
#
# COMPACT_ATOMS: atom_id res chain seq x y z
N MET A 1 0.16 -1.55 16.31
CA MET A 1 0.52 -0.16 16.67
C MET A 1 1.43 -0.27 17.86
N SER A 2 2.55 0.46 17.89
CA SER A 2 3.37 0.54 19.12
C SER A 2 2.49 0.98 20.28
N LYS A 3 2.67 0.37 21.44
CA LYS A 3 1.90 0.74 22.64
C LYS A 3 2.35 2.12 23.13
N LEU A 4 1.50 2.78 23.92
CA LEU A 4 1.89 4.03 24.57
C LEU A 4 3.16 3.80 25.40
N GLY A 5 4.21 4.58 25.13
CA GLY A 5 5.52 4.47 25.78
C GLY A 5 6.55 3.63 25.01
N GLU A 6 6.15 2.91 23.96
CA GLU A 6 7.11 2.25 23.07
C GLU A 6 7.65 3.25 22.02
N PRO A 7 8.90 3.08 21.55
CA PRO A 7 9.43 3.87 20.45
C PRO A 7 8.53 3.75 19.21
N PRO A 8 8.32 4.85 18.47
CA PRO A 8 7.57 4.81 17.24
C PRO A 8 8.32 3.98 16.18
N LEU A 9 7.57 3.25 15.35
CA LEU A 9 8.15 2.50 14.23
C LEU A 9 8.41 3.47 13.06
N ASP A 10 9.69 3.67 12.72
CA ASP A 10 10.14 4.62 11.70
C ASP A 10 9.92 4.14 10.25
N GLY A 11 9.48 2.88 10.08
CA GLY A 11 9.25 2.30 8.75
C GLY A 11 10.52 2.18 7.90
N LYS A 12 11.70 2.20 8.53
CA LYS A 12 12.97 1.88 7.87
C LYS A 12 13.07 0.39 7.61
N THR A 13 13.49 0.04 6.40
CA THR A 13 13.71 -1.33 5.97
C THR A 13 15.07 -1.43 5.28
N ASP A 14 15.49 -2.64 4.95
CA ASP A 14 16.64 -2.92 4.08
C ASP A 14 16.51 -2.26 2.70
N THR A 15 15.29 -2.17 2.17
CA THR A 15 15.01 -1.52 0.87
C THR A 15 14.78 0.00 0.98
N ASN A 16 14.43 0.50 2.16
CA ASN A 16 14.09 1.90 2.43
C ASN A 16 14.82 2.38 3.70
N PRO A 17 16.16 2.48 3.68
CA PRO A 17 16.95 2.86 4.86
C PRO A 17 16.66 4.29 5.35
N GLU A 18 16.16 5.15 4.46
CA GLU A 18 15.72 6.51 4.75
C GLU A 18 14.26 6.61 5.23
N GLY A 19 13.59 5.46 5.41
CA GLY A 19 12.23 5.34 5.93
C GLY A 19 11.14 5.57 4.90
N LEU A 20 9.88 5.37 5.31
CA LEU A 20 8.70 5.45 4.43
C LEU A 20 7.91 6.75 4.56
N THR A 21 8.18 7.54 5.59
CA THR A 21 7.49 8.81 5.80
C THR A 21 8.00 9.83 4.79
N ALA A 22 7.07 10.50 4.10
CA ALA A 22 7.39 11.55 3.15
C ALA A 22 6.41 12.73 3.28
N ALA A 23 6.89 13.91 2.88
CA ALA A 23 6.14 15.15 2.85
C ALA A 23 6.35 15.90 1.53
N PHE A 24 5.33 16.60 1.08
CA PHE A 24 5.34 17.48 -0.09
C PHE A 24 4.59 18.79 0.19
N GLY A 25 5.00 19.88 -0.46
CA GLY A 25 4.35 21.18 -0.40
C GLY A 25 5.10 22.22 0.46
N LYS A 26 4.50 23.41 0.59
CA LYS A 26 5.13 24.60 1.20
C LYS A 26 5.70 24.40 2.61
N TRP A 27 5.14 23.47 3.38
CA TRP A 27 5.54 23.19 4.76
C TRP A 27 6.30 21.88 4.92
N ALA A 28 6.62 21.18 3.83
CA ALA A 28 7.23 19.85 3.89
C ALA A 28 8.54 19.85 4.69
N SER A 29 9.41 20.84 4.48
CA SER A 29 10.66 20.96 5.23
C SER A 29 10.44 21.20 6.73
N ALA A 30 9.43 21.98 7.11
CA ALA A 30 9.11 22.21 8.52
C ALA A 30 8.54 20.94 9.18
N VAL A 31 7.70 20.18 8.47
CA VAL A 31 7.19 18.88 8.93
C VAL A 31 8.32 17.88 9.09
N ALA A 32 9.20 17.77 8.08
CA ALA A 32 10.35 16.87 8.12
C ALA A 32 11.30 17.21 9.27
N ALA A 33 11.63 18.49 9.47
CA ALA A 33 12.47 18.93 10.59
C ALA A 33 11.87 18.56 11.95
N ARG A 34 10.54 18.67 12.11
CA ARG A 34 9.85 18.28 13.35
C ARG A 34 9.89 16.78 13.60
N LEU A 35 9.71 15.97 12.55
CA LEU A 35 9.82 14.51 12.64
C LEU A 35 11.26 14.07 12.96
N HIS A 36 12.25 14.64 12.30
CA HIS A 36 13.66 14.39 12.59
C HIS A 36 14.03 14.76 14.03
N GLY A 37 13.52 15.89 14.54
CA GLY A 37 13.69 16.27 15.95
C GLY A 37 13.07 15.28 16.94
N GLY A 38 12.09 14.48 16.51
CA GLY A 38 11.49 13.37 17.26
C GLY A 38 12.12 12.00 17.00
N GLY A 39 13.24 11.94 16.27
CA GLY A 39 13.92 10.68 15.94
C GLY A 39 13.25 9.86 14.82
N LEU A 40 12.32 10.46 14.08
CA LEU A 40 11.63 9.84 12.95
C LEU A 40 12.16 10.40 11.62
N SER A 41 12.42 9.50 10.67
CA SER A 41 12.74 9.86 9.30
C SER A 41 11.58 10.55 8.58
N CYS A 42 11.90 11.49 7.70
CA CYS A 42 10.93 12.07 6.78
C CYS A 42 11.62 12.63 5.53
N LYS A 43 11.24 12.13 4.37
CA LYS A 43 11.70 12.64 3.06
C LYS A 43 10.89 13.86 2.64
N VAL A 44 11.55 14.91 2.16
CA VAL A 44 10.87 15.96 1.39
C VAL A 44 10.99 15.63 -0.09
N LEU A 45 9.86 15.36 -0.73
CA LEU A 45 9.80 14.91 -2.11
C LEU A 45 9.20 15.98 -3.02
N GLN A 46 9.45 15.86 -4.32
CA GLN A 46 8.68 16.57 -5.34
C GLN A 46 7.35 15.85 -5.61
N ARG A 47 6.42 16.54 -6.27
CA ARG A 47 5.04 16.09 -6.46
C ARG A 47 4.92 14.65 -6.96
N GLU A 48 5.62 14.32 -8.04
CA GLU A 48 5.53 13.00 -8.67
C GLU A 48 6.05 11.90 -7.74
N ALA A 49 7.25 12.07 -7.18
CA ALA A 49 7.84 11.12 -6.24
C ALA A 49 6.97 10.92 -4.97
N PHE A 50 6.33 11.99 -4.49
CA PHE A 50 5.37 11.90 -3.39
C PHE A 50 4.12 11.11 -3.79
N GLN A 51 3.59 11.34 -4.99
CA GLN A 51 2.45 10.57 -5.51
C GLN A 51 2.79 9.08 -5.67
N LYS A 52 3.99 8.73 -6.16
CA LYS A 52 4.45 7.33 -6.22
C LYS A 52 4.42 6.69 -4.83
N GLN A 53 5.00 7.32 -3.81
CA GLN A 53 5.00 6.77 -2.44
C GLN A 53 3.60 6.69 -1.81
N MET A 54 2.72 7.65 -2.09
CA MET A 54 1.32 7.57 -1.66
C MET A 54 0.61 6.34 -2.26
N LEU A 55 0.83 6.09 -3.54
CA LEU A 55 0.22 4.96 -4.24
C LEU A 55 0.85 3.64 -3.84
N GLU A 56 2.17 3.56 -3.66
CA GLU A 56 2.83 2.37 -3.10
C GLU A 56 2.22 1.99 -1.75
N LYS A 57 1.99 2.99 -0.87
CA LYS A 57 1.34 2.76 0.41
C LYS A 57 -0.10 2.27 0.27
N LEU A 58 -0.84 2.81 -0.70
CA LEU A 58 -2.21 2.41 -1.00
C LEU A 58 -2.28 1.00 -1.60
N ILE A 59 -1.40 0.66 -2.54
CA ILE A 59 -1.25 -0.67 -3.12
C ILE A 59 -0.93 -1.68 -2.03
N TRP A 60 0.06 -1.38 -1.17
CA TRP A 60 0.43 -2.22 -0.05
C TRP A 60 -0.76 -2.54 0.86
N ILE A 61 -1.46 -1.51 1.34
CA ILE A 61 -2.55 -1.73 2.29
C ILE A 61 -3.77 -2.39 1.63
N SER A 62 -4.03 -2.11 0.36
CA SER A 62 -5.11 -2.76 -0.39
C SER A 62 -4.78 -4.24 -0.59
N ALA A 63 -3.58 -4.58 -1.08
CA ALA A 63 -3.20 -5.95 -1.38
C ALA A 63 -3.03 -6.82 -0.12
N PHE A 64 -2.20 -6.41 0.84
CA PHE A 64 -1.90 -7.23 2.02
C PHE A 64 -3.14 -7.45 2.90
N MET A 65 -3.95 -6.42 3.10
CA MET A 65 -5.16 -6.54 3.92
C MET A 65 -6.20 -7.42 3.23
N HIS A 66 -6.26 -7.36 1.90
CA HIS A 66 -7.20 -8.15 1.12
C HIS A 66 -6.81 -9.63 1.12
N VAL A 67 -5.59 -9.99 0.74
CA VAL A 67 -5.11 -11.38 0.74
C VAL A 67 -5.24 -11.99 2.14
N GLY A 68 -4.83 -11.27 3.19
CA GLY A 68 -4.99 -11.81 4.53
C GLY A 68 -6.45 -11.96 4.98
N THR A 69 -7.36 -11.09 4.53
CA THR A 69 -8.80 -11.26 4.78
C THR A 69 -9.36 -12.48 4.03
N HIS A 70 -8.91 -12.71 2.80
CA HIS A 70 -9.26 -13.91 2.03
C HIS A 70 -8.79 -15.19 2.74
N HIS A 71 -7.62 -15.15 3.37
CA HIS A 71 -7.06 -16.24 4.20
C HIS A 71 -7.43 -16.12 5.69
N GLN A 72 -8.72 -15.97 5.99
CA GLN A 72 -9.27 -16.04 7.36
C GLN A 72 -8.65 -15.05 8.37
N GLY A 73 -8.19 -13.89 7.90
CA GLY A 73 -7.57 -12.87 8.76
C GLY A 73 -6.10 -13.15 9.10
N ALA A 74 -5.37 -13.82 8.22
CA ALA A 74 -3.93 -14.06 8.35
C ALA A 74 -3.16 -12.77 8.71
N THR A 75 -2.08 -12.88 9.49
CA THR A 75 -1.25 -11.70 9.78
C THR A 75 -0.49 -11.24 8.54
N VAL A 76 -0.04 -9.98 8.52
CA VAL A 76 0.75 -9.44 7.41
C VAL A 76 1.99 -10.30 7.10
N GLY A 77 2.64 -10.84 8.14
CA GLY A 77 3.80 -11.71 7.98
C GLY A 77 3.46 -13.08 7.40
N VAL A 78 2.29 -13.63 7.72
CA VAL A 78 1.79 -14.86 7.10
C VAL A 78 1.47 -14.62 5.63
N VAL A 79 0.85 -13.48 5.30
CA VAL A 79 0.63 -13.09 3.88
C VAL A 79 1.94 -12.97 3.11
N GLU A 80 2.94 -12.30 3.70
CA GLU A 80 4.24 -12.15 3.04
C GLU A 80 4.96 -13.49 2.87
N LYS A 81 4.91 -14.38 3.86
CA LYS A 81 5.67 -15.63 3.85
C LYS A 81 4.96 -16.76 3.09
N ASP A 82 3.70 -17.02 3.43
CA ASP A 82 2.98 -18.23 3.03
C ASP A 82 2.08 -17.99 1.80
N TYR A 83 1.70 -16.72 1.55
CA TYR A 83 0.85 -16.31 0.43
C TYR A 83 1.55 -15.29 -0.50
N ARG A 84 2.90 -15.35 -0.59
CA ARG A 84 3.72 -14.41 -1.38
C ARG A 84 3.22 -14.29 -2.82
N SER A 85 3.01 -15.41 -3.51
CA SER A 85 2.60 -15.40 -4.93
C SER A 85 1.24 -14.73 -5.18
N GLU A 86 0.32 -14.86 -4.23
CA GLU A 86 -1.00 -14.24 -4.31
C GLU A 86 -0.90 -12.73 -4.11
N VAL A 87 -0.17 -12.29 -3.07
CA VAL A 87 -0.01 -10.86 -2.81
C VAL A 87 0.82 -10.17 -3.88
N THR A 88 1.81 -10.82 -4.49
CA THR A 88 2.57 -10.24 -5.61
C THR A 88 1.74 -10.09 -6.87
N SER A 89 0.92 -11.09 -7.18
CA SER A 89 0.00 -11.01 -8.33
C SER A 89 -0.97 -9.85 -8.17
N LEU A 90 -1.51 -9.69 -6.95
CA LEU A 90 -2.40 -8.57 -6.64
C LEU A 90 -1.65 -7.22 -6.65
N ILE A 91 -0.44 -7.15 -6.11
CA ILE A 91 0.39 -5.93 -6.17
C ILE A 91 0.62 -5.50 -7.62
N ALA A 92 1.01 -6.43 -8.50
CA ALA A 92 1.29 -6.14 -9.91
C ALA A 92 0.05 -5.62 -10.66
N GLU A 93 -1.12 -6.20 -10.39
CA GLU A 93 -2.39 -5.74 -10.96
C GLU A 93 -2.74 -4.32 -10.50
N LEU A 94 -2.67 -4.07 -9.18
CA LEU A 94 -2.96 -2.76 -8.59
C LEU A 94 -1.94 -1.69 -8.99
N GLU A 95 -0.67 -2.07 -9.18
CA GLU A 95 0.37 -1.21 -9.72
C GLU A 95 0.05 -0.76 -11.15
N SER A 96 -0.27 -1.72 -12.02
CA SER A 96 -0.59 -1.47 -13.43
C SER A 96 -1.75 -0.48 -13.59
N VAL A 97 -2.86 -0.71 -12.87
CA VAL A 97 -4.03 0.18 -12.96
C VAL A 97 -3.74 1.56 -12.34
N ALA A 98 -2.98 1.63 -11.24
CA ALA A 98 -2.63 2.90 -10.61
C ALA A 98 -1.69 3.72 -11.50
N ALA A 99 -0.73 3.08 -12.15
CA ALA A 99 0.17 3.69 -13.11
C ALA A 99 -0.60 4.28 -14.30
N ALA A 100 -1.54 3.51 -14.86
CA ALA A 100 -2.37 3.96 -15.97
C ALA A 100 -3.29 5.13 -15.59
N GLU A 101 -4.01 5.05 -14.47
CA GLU A 101 -4.94 6.11 -14.04
C GLU A 101 -4.21 7.40 -13.63
N ARG A 102 -2.98 7.30 -13.10
CA ARG A 102 -2.19 8.46 -12.66
C ARG A 102 -1.14 8.92 -13.66
N GLN A 103 -1.03 8.24 -14.81
CA GLN A 103 -0.07 8.54 -15.88
C GLN A 103 1.36 8.65 -15.33
N LEU A 104 1.76 7.66 -14.54
CA LEU A 104 3.08 7.61 -13.92
C LEU A 104 3.72 6.23 -14.12
N THR A 105 5.03 6.17 -13.91
CA THR A 105 5.81 4.93 -13.91
C THR A 105 6.38 4.73 -12.51
N PHE A 106 6.10 3.59 -11.88
CA PHE A 106 6.70 3.25 -10.60
C PHE A 106 8.17 2.90 -10.78
N ASP A 107 8.94 3.06 -9.70
CA ASP A 107 10.36 2.69 -9.70
C ASP A 107 10.49 1.18 -9.51
N ASP A 108 11.46 0.56 -10.20
CA ASP A 108 11.73 -0.88 -10.13
C ASP A 108 11.81 -1.40 -8.69
N GLY A 109 11.37 -2.64 -8.46
CA GLY A 109 11.45 -3.28 -7.14
C GLY A 109 10.36 -2.84 -6.15
N LEU A 110 9.27 -2.24 -6.64
CA LEU A 110 8.09 -1.88 -5.82
C LEU A 110 7.63 -3.06 -4.97
N GLU A 111 7.47 -4.23 -5.57
CA GLU A 111 7.02 -5.44 -4.89
C GLU A 111 7.92 -5.80 -3.68
N GLU A 112 9.23 -5.78 -3.86
CA GLU A 112 10.17 -6.11 -2.79
C GLU A 112 10.16 -5.03 -1.69
N ARG A 113 10.02 -3.74 -2.04
CA ARG A 113 9.84 -2.68 -1.03
C ARG A 113 8.59 -2.91 -0.18
N LEU A 114 7.48 -3.28 -0.82
CA LEU A 114 6.22 -3.55 -0.13
C LEU A 114 6.34 -4.75 0.82
N CYS A 115 7.08 -5.79 0.42
CA CYS A 115 7.27 -6.98 1.23
C CYS A 115 8.28 -6.76 2.37
N ALA A 116 9.36 -6.01 2.11
CA ALA A 116 10.28 -5.54 3.15
C ALA A 116 9.54 -4.78 4.25
N TYR A 117 8.62 -3.89 3.88
CA TYR A 117 7.80 -3.21 4.86
C TYR A 117 6.86 -4.16 5.60
N SER A 118 6.23 -5.11 4.90
CA SER A 118 5.39 -6.14 5.53
C SER A 118 6.13 -6.94 6.60
N ARG A 119 7.40 -7.28 6.38
CA ARG A 119 8.24 -7.97 7.39
C ARG A 119 8.41 -7.11 8.66
N ALA A 120 8.56 -5.79 8.54
CA ALA A 120 8.66 -4.87 9.68
C ALA A 120 7.35 -4.78 10.51
N VAL A 121 6.20 -5.12 9.91
CA VAL A 121 4.88 -5.10 10.55
C VAL A 121 4.21 -6.48 10.56
N ALA A 122 5.01 -7.55 10.56
CA ALA A 122 4.55 -8.92 10.35
C ALA A 122 3.41 -9.37 11.29
N HIS A 123 3.41 -8.91 12.54
CA HIS A 123 2.43 -9.30 13.57
C HIS A 123 1.05 -8.65 13.41
N PHE A 124 0.89 -7.67 12.52
CA PHE A 124 -0.38 -6.95 12.40
C PHE A 124 -1.46 -7.86 11.79
N PRO A 125 -2.68 -7.86 12.35
CA PRO A 125 -3.80 -8.58 11.77
C PRO A 125 -4.25 -7.88 10.49
N THR A 126 -4.60 -8.66 9.48
CA THR A 126 -5.19 -8.13 8.25
C THR A 126 -6.70 -8.00 8.39
N ALA A 127 -7.24 -6.97 7.78
CA ALA A 127 -8.67 -6.77 7.64
C ALA A 127 -8.91 -5.71 6.55
N VAL A 128 -9.80 -6.01 5.61
CA VAL A 128 -10.32 -4.97 4.72
C VAL A 128 -11.18 -4.01 5.56
N LYS A 129 -10.69 -2.78 5.70
CA LYS A 129 -11.32 -1.68 6.43
C LYS A 129 -11.27 -0.42 5.59
N GLU A 130 -12.08 0.57 5.95
CA GLU A 130 -12.10 1.88 5.27
C GLU A 130 -12.26 1.72 3.74
N PHE A 131 -13.11 0.78 3.31
CA PHE A 131 -13.16 0.27 1.94
C PHE A 131 -13.06 1.38 0.89
N LYS A 132 -13.94 2.40 0.97
CA LYS A 132 -13.96 3.56 0.06
C LYS A 132 -12.57 4.19 -0.20
N TRP A 133 -11.71 4.25 0.81
CA TRP A 133 -10.41 4.92 0.76
C TRP A 133 -9.24 3.97 0.47
N ARG A 134 -9.46 2.66 0.56
CA ARG A 134 -8.47 1.61 0.26
C ARG A 134 -8.87 0.90 -1.03
N ASN A 135 -9.42 -0.30 -0.92
CA ASN A 135 -9.84 -1.14 -2.04
C ASN A 135 -10.92 -0.50 -2.93
N GLY A 136 -11.74 0.39 -2.39
CA GLY A 136 -12.84 1.04 -3.09
C GLY A 136 -12.38 1.98 -4.21
N TRP A 137 -11.18 2.56 -4.13
CA TRP A 137 -10.64 3.34 -5.24
C TRP A 137 -10.37 2.44 -6.45
N PHE A 138 -9.70 1.31 -6.26
CA PHE A 138 -9.43 0.33 -7.31
C PHE A 138 -10.72 -0.26 -7.88
N TYR A 139 -11.65 -0.66 -7.00
CA TYR A 139 -12.96 -1.18 -7.44
C TYR A 139 -13.75 -0.15 -8.27
N SER A 140 -13.69 1.14 -7.93
CA SER A 140 -14.34 2.18 -8.74
C SER A 140 -13.74 2.34 -10.14
N LEU A 141 -12.46 1.98 -10.33
CA LEU A 141 -11.82 1.97 -11.65
C LEU A 141 -12.36 0.82 -12.49
N THR A 142 -12.61 -0.33 -11.87
CA THR A 142 -13.32 -1.45 -12.49
C THR A 142 -14.74 -1.05 -12.89
N GLU A 143 -15.53 -0.47 -11.99
CA GLU A 143 -16.90 -0.03 -12.32
C GLU A 143 -16.90 0.97 -13.48
N LYS A 144 -15.98 1.93 -13.47
CA LYS A 144 -15.80 2.91 -14.56
C LYS A 144 -15.45 2.23 -15.89
N ALA A 145 -14.56 1.24 -15.90
CA ALA A 145 -14.17 0.53 -17.11
C ALA A 145 -15.33 -0.29 -17.69
N ILE A 146 -16.02 -1.06 -16.85
CA ILE A 146 -17.17 -1.88 -17.24
C ILE A 146 -18.32 -1.01 -17.77
N ALA A 147 -18.60 0.13 -17.12
CA ALA A 147 -19.63 1.07 -17.59
C ALA A 147 -19.32 1.65 -18.97
N LEU A 148 -18.05 1.67 -19.38
CA LEU A 148 -17.60 2.08 -20.72
C LEU A 148 -17.52 0.91 -21.70
N GLY A 149 -17.99 -0.29 -21.33
CA GLY A 149 -17.92 -1.50 -22.14
C GLY A 149 -16.49 -2.04 -22.33
N LYS A 150 -15.57 -1.70 -21.43
CA LYS A 150 -14.20 -2.22 -21.42
C LYS A 150 -14.08 -3.39 -20.45
N ASP A 151 -13.01 -4.17 -20.62
CA ASP A 151 -12.64 -5.22 -19.67
C ASP A 151 -12.31 -4.65 -18.29
N ASP A 152 -12.46 -5.50 -17.27
CA ASP A 152 -12.05 -5.19 -15.90
C ASP A 152 -10.52 -5.00 -15.85
N PRO A 153 -10.00 -3.83 -15.43
CA PRO A 153 -8.57 -3.60 -15.30
C PRO A 153 -7.97 -4.27 -14.06
N CYS A 154 -8.79 -4.73 -13.10
CA CYS A 154 -8.35 -5.40 -11.87
C CYS A 154 -9.12 -6.72 -11.64
N PRO A 155 -9.09 -7.68 -12.57
CA PRO A 155 -9.94 -8.87 -12.52
C PRO A 155 -9.72 -9.72 -11.25
N LEU A 156 -8.48 -9.85 -10.76
CA LEU A 156 -8.16 -10.60 -9.55
C LEU A 156 -8.71 -9.88 -8.31
N HIS A 157 -8.44 -8.58 -8.19
CA HIS A 157 -8.94 -7.73 -7.11
C HIS A 157 -10.46 -7.77 -7.04
N THR A 158 -11.14 -7.56 -8.17
CA THR A 158 -12.60 -7.55 -8.25
C THR A 158 -13.20 -8.88 -7.83
N ALA A 159 -12.65 -10.00 -8.31
CA ALA A 159 -13.12 -11.34 -7.96
C ALA A 159 -13.03 -11.54 -6.44
N TRP A 160 -11.86 -11.29 -5.86
CA TRP A 160 -11.66 -11.51 -4.43
C TRP A 160 -12.42 -10.53 -3.55
N ILE A 161 -12.68 -9.28 -3.98
CA ILE A 161 -13.52 -8.34 -3.23
C ILE A 161 -14.97 -8.84 -3.14
N LYS A 162 -15.49 -9.43 -4.22
CA LYS A 162 -16.84 -10.03 -4.24
C LYS A 162 -16.92 -11.27 -3.33
N GLU A 163 -15.88 -12.10 -3.32
CA GLU A 163 -15.84 -13.31 -2.49
C GLU A 163 -15.88 -13.03 -1.00
N ILE A 164 -15.21 -11.96 -0.55
CA ILE A 164 -15.22 -11.56 0.87
C ILE A 164 -16.48 -10.77 1.28
N LYS A 165 -17.45 -10.59 0.36
CA LYS A 165 -18.79 -10.02 0.61
C LYS A 165 -18.78 -8.62 1.26
N ILE A 166 -17.87 -7.76 0.82
CA ILE A 166 -17.77 -6.37 1.30
C ILE A 166 -18.58 -5.39 0.43
N ILE A 167 -18.99 -5.85 -0.75
CA ILE A 167 -19.84 -5.15 -1.72
C ILE A 167 -21.04 -6.02 -2.09
#